data_AF-A0A939VG09-F1
#
_entry.id   AF-A0A939VG09-F1
#
_cell.length_a   1.000
_cell.length_b   1.000
_cell.length_c   1.000
_cell.angle_alpha   90.00
_cell.angle_beta   90.00
_cell.angle_gamma   90.00
#
_symmetry.space_group_name_H-M   'P 1'
#
loop_
_entity.id
_entity.type
_entity.pdbx_description
1 polymer ?
#
loop_
_entity_poly.entity_id
_entity_poly.type
_entity_poly.pdbx_seq_one_letter_code
_entity_poly.pdbx_strand_id
1 'polypeptide(L)'
;TPEGYGFNAFRLDDRVNLYANTFRLRIKGSNLRYGFVGVTTDGECLYSAVNATTMRIPKDKQLRHLYLVVMGAPQHHDDVFVTDTSHPKAHNYRQFPYVFKISN
;
A
#
# COMPACT_ATOMS: atom_id res chain seq x y z
N THR A 1 -7.29 -23.81 4.46
CA THR A 1 -7.59 -22.74 5.45
C THR A 1 -7.41 -21.41 4.75
N PRO A 2 -8.31 -20.42 4.92
CA PRO A 2 -8.14 -19.13 4.27
C PRO A 2 -6.89 -18.46 4.85
N GLU A 3 -5.90 -18.27 4.00
CA GLU A 3 -4.63 -17.64 4.32
C GLU A 3 -4.93 -16.16 4.67
N GLY A 4 -4.54 -15.72 5.88
CA GLY A 4 -4.83 -14.38 6.41
C GLY A 4 -4.08 -13.26 5.69
N TYR A 5 -4.36 -13.07 4.41
CA TYR A 5 -3.76 -12.04 3.57
C TYR A 5 -4.49 -10.72 3.72
N GLY A 6 -4.04 -9.90 4.67
CA GLY A 6 -4.36 -8.48 4.69
C GLY A 6 -3.50 -7.72 3.67
N PHE A 7 -4.11 -6.72 3.02
CA PHE A 7 -3.36 -5.68 2.31
C PHE A 7 -3.73 -4.32 2.88
N ASN A 8 -2.80 -3.38 2.82
CA ASN A 8 -3.06 -1.99 3.14
C ASN A 8 -2.97 -1.16 1.85
N ALA A 9 -3.93 -0.27 1.64
CA ALA A 9 -3.91 0.70 0.56
C ALA A 9 -3.79 2.11 1.15
N PHE A 10 -2.69 2.80 0.84
CA PHE A 10 -2.44 4.17 1.27
C PHE A 10 -2.71 5.13 0.14
N ARG A 11 -3.69 6.01 0.31
CA ARG A 11 -3.89 7.15 -0.60
C ARG A 11 -2.76 8.17 -0.38
N LEU A 12 -2.16 8.62 -1.48
CA LEU A 12 -0.96 9.47 -1.48
C LEU A 12 -1.22 10.89 -1.97
N ASP A 13 -2.46 11.22 -2.36
CA ASP A 13 -2.84 12.50 -2.95
C ASP A 13 -2.31 13.71 -2.17
N ASP A 14 -2.37 13.68 -0.84
CA ASP A 14 -1.91 14.77 0.02
C ASP A 14 -0.40 14.75 0.31
N ARG A 15 0.32 13.74 -0.22
CA ARG A 15 1.76 13.52 0.00
C ARG A 15 2.61 13.81 -1.23
N VAL A 16 1.99 13.98 -2.39
CA VAL A 16 2.68 14.21 -3.67
C VAL A 16 1.89 15.14 -4.57
N ASN A 17 2.59 15.87 -5.44
CA ASN A 17 1.97 16.58 -6.56
C ASN A 17 1.45 15.61 -7.66
N LEU A 18 0.14 15.39 -7.76
CA LEU A 18 -0.46 14.49 -8.76
C LEU A 18 -0.28 14.94 -10.23
N TYR A 19 0.17 16.17 -10.48
CA TYR A 19 0.55 16.65 -11.82
C TYR A 19 1.94 16.16 -12.27
N ALA A 20 2.73 15.53 -11.38
CA ALA A 20 4.02 14.95 -11.72
C ALA A 20 3.85 13.68 -12.57
N ASN A 21 4.83 13.40 -13.42
CA ASN A 21 4.83 12.23 -14.30
C ASN A 21 5.60 11.03 -13.72
N THR A 22 6.28 11.20 -12.58
CA THR A 22 7.13 10.17 -11.97
C THR A 22 6.97 10.21 -10.47
N PHE A 23 6.74 9.06 -9.85
CA PHE A 23 6.64 8.90 -8.40
C PHE A 23 7.66 7.86 -7.96
N ARG A 24 8.36 8.10 -6.84
CA ARG A 24 9.41 7.23 -6.32
C ARG A 24 9.16 6.87 -4.86
N LEU A 25 9.12 5.56 -4.60
CA LEU A 25 8.96 4.96 -3.29
C LEU A 25 10.32 4.60 -2.69
N ARG A 26 10.52 4.98 -1.44
CA ARG A 26 11.51 4.34 -0.55
C ARG A 26 10.74 3.62 0.53
N ILE A 27 10.84 2.30 0.59
CA ILE A 27 10.17 1.46 1.58
C ILE A 27 11.18 0.57 2.29
N LYS A 28 11.03 0.42 3.60
CA LYS A 28 11.83 -0.48 4.43
C LYS A 28 10.89 -1.42 5.17
N GLY A 29 11.17 -2.71 5.06
CA GLY A 29 10.49 -3.81 5.74
C GLY A 29 10.88 -5.14 5.10
N SER A 30 10.58 -6.25 5.75
CA SER A 30 10.92 -7.60 5.28
C SER A 30 9.72 -8.27 4.61
N ASN A 31 9.97 -9.08 3.57
CA ASN A 31 8.98 -9.92 2.89
C ASN A 31 7.71 -9.18 2.39
N LEU A 32 7.87 -7.91 2.00
CA LEU A 32 6.78 -7.11 1.46
C LEU A 32 6.62 -7.35 -0.05
N ARG A 33 5.37 -7.35 -0.49
CA ARG A 33 4.95 -7.18 -1.88
C ARG A 33 4.21 -5.85 -2.00
N TYR A 34 4.66 -4.94 -2.84
CA TYR A 34 3.99 -3.62 -2.94
C TYR A 34 3.88 -3.15 -4.37
N GLY A 35 3.03 -2.17 -4.62
CA GLY A 35 2.86 -1.59 -5.94
C GLY A 35 2.03 -0.32 -5.90
N PHE A 36 2.12 0.45 -6.97
CA PHE A 36 1.31 1.64 -7.16
C PHE A 36 0.06 1.32 -7.95
N VAL A 37 -1.02 2.02 -7.58
CA VAL A 37 -2.25 2.13 -8.37
C VAL A 37 -2.55 3.60 -8.55
N GLY A 38 -2.45 4.09 -9.79
CA GLY A 38 -2.89 5.42 -10.16
C GLY A 38 -4.29 5.35 -10.76
N VAL A 39 -5.18 6.25 -10.36
CA VAL A 39 -6.47 6.45 -11.04
C VAL A 39 -6.39 7.76 -11.79
N THR A 40 -6.59 7.73 -13.09
CA THR A 40 -6.51 8.91 -13.96
C THR A 40 -7.80 9.73 -13.92
N THR A 41 -7.75 10.95 -14.46
CA THR A 41 -8.91 11.86 -14.49
C THR A 41 -10.06 11.37 -15.36
N ASP A 42 -9.79 10.50 -16.33
CA ASP A 42 -10.77 9.78 -17.16
C ASP A 42 -11.29 8.48 -16.51
N GLY A 43 -10.78 8.13 -15.32
CA GLY A 43 -11.23 6.96 -14.56
C GLY A 43 -10.52 5.65 -14.90
N GLU A 44 -9.50 5.67 -15.75
CA GLU A 44 -8.65 4.51 -15.99
C GLU A 44 -7.71 4.22 -14.80
N CYS A 45 -7.32 2.97 -14.65
CA CYS A 45 -6.36 2.56 -13.63
C CYS A 45 -5.01 2.22 -14.27
N LEU A 46 -3.95 2.83 -13.75
CA LEU A 46 -2.57 2.56 -14.08
C LEU A 46 -1.92 1.77 -12.95
N TYR A 47 -1.27 0.66 -13.28
CA TYR A 47 -0.66 -0.24 -12.30
C TYR A 47 0.85 -0.29 -12.51
N SER A 48 1.61 -0.25 -11.41
CA SER A 48 3.02 -0.63 -11.48
C SER A 48 3.18 -2.15 -11.46
N ALA A 49 4.35 -2.64 -11.86
CA ALA A 49 4.77 -3.99 -11.50
C ALA A 49 4.82 -4.16 -9.97
N VAL A 50 4.69 -5.41 -9.50
CA VAL A 50 4.92 -5.75 -8.09
C VAL A 50 6.38 -5.44 -7.73
N ASN A 51 6.59 -4.88 -6.55
CA ASN A 51 7.85 -4.37 -6.00
C ASN A 51 8.47 -3.21 -6.77
N ALA A 52 7.71 -2.55 -7.64
CA ALA A 52 8.18 -1.34 -8.31
C ALA A 52 8.35 -0.21 -7.29
N THR A 53 9.55 0.38 -7.27
CA THR A 53 9.85 1.58 -6.48
C THR A 53 9.61 2.86 -7.27
N THR A 54 9.22 2.76 -8.54
CA THR A 54 8.92 3.91 -9.40
C THR A 54 7.67 3.65 -10.21
N MET A 55 6.80 4.66 -10.28
CA MET A 55 5.67 4.70 -11.22
C MET A 55 5.88 5.87 -12.18
N ARG A 56 5.74 5.60 -13.47
CA ARG A 56 5.75 6.64 -14.52
C ARG A 56 4.35 6.74 -15.11
N ILE A 57 3.86 7.97 -15.22
CA ILE A 57 2.56 8.27 -15.81
C ILE A 57 2.79 8.65 -17.27
N PRO A 58 2.01 8.08 -18.21
CA PRO A 58 2.02 8.51 -19.61
C PRO A 58 1.82 10.03 -19.72
N LYS A 59 2.50 10.68 -20.68
CA LYS A 59 2.49 12.16 -20.79
C LYS A 59 1.12 12.75 -21.10
N ASP A 60 0.25 11.95 -21.71
CA ASP A 60 -1.12 12.27 -22.10
C ASP A 60 -2.14 12.00 -20.99
N LYS A 61 -1.70 11.47 -19.84
CA LYS A 61 -2.56 11.10 -18.71
C LYS A 61 -2.25 11.98 -17.50
N GLN A 62 -3.31 12.30 -16.75
CA GLN A 62 -3.21 13.00 -15.47
C GLN A 62 -3.83 12.14 -14.38
N LEU A 63 -3.19 12.07 -13.21
CA LEU A 63 -3.74 11.36 -12.07
C LEU A 63 -4.81 12.20 -11.36
N ARG A 64 -5.91 11.54 -11.00
CA ARG A 64 -6.89 11.99 -10.02
C ARG A 64 -6.54 11.48 -8.62
N HIS A 65 -6.05 10.25 -8.52
CA HIS A 65 -5.63 9.63 -7.27
C HIS A 65 -4.37 8.78 -7.45
N LEU A 66 -3.58 8.66 -6.40
CA LEU A 66 -2.45 7.72 -6.34
C LEU A 66 -2.51 6.91 -5.05
N TYR A 67 -2.34 5.59 -5.17
CA TYR A 67 -2.31 4.67 -4.05
C TYR A 67 -1.01 3.87 -4.04
N LEU A 68 -0.48 3.63 -2.83
CA LEU A 68 0.48 2.57 -2.56
C LEU A 68 -0.26 1.40 -1.93
N VAL A 69 -0.25 0.26 -2.61
CA VAL A 69 -0.75 -1.00 -2.08
C VAL A 69 0.44 -1.77 -1.51
N VAL A 70 0.36 -2.16 -0.24
CA VAL A 70 1.34 -3.01 0.43
C VAL A 70 0.65 -4.29 0.90
N MET A 71 1.15 -5.40 0.39
CA MET A 71 0.76 -6.77 0.68
C MET A 71 1.96 -7.47 1.36
N GLY A 72 1.71 -8.41 2.25
CA GLY A 72 2.79 -9.18 2.85
C GLY A 72 2.26 -10.14 3.89
N ALA A 73 2.58 -11.41 3.75
CA ALA A 73 2.42 -12.38 4.81
C ALA A 73 3.55 -12.14 5.83
N PRO A 74 3.26 -11.94 7.11
CA PRO A 74 4.31 -12.04 8.12
C PRO A 74 4.93 -13.44 8.05
N GLN A 75 6.24 -13.57 8.28
CA GLN A 75 6.93 -14.86 8.27
C GLN A 75 6.39 -15.82 9.36
N HIS A 76 5.68 -15.27 10.35
CA HIS A 76 4.84 -15.99 11.31
C HIS A 76 3.46 -15.35 11.31
N HIS A 77 2.43 -16.14 10.99
CA HIS A 77 1.08 -15.85 11.40
C HIS A 77 0.96 -16.27 12.85
N ASP A 78 1.09 -15.34 13.78
CA ASP A 78 0.44 -15.56 15.07
C ASP A 78 -1.04 -15.41 14.79
N ASP A 79 -1.77 -16.52 14.73
CA ASP A 79 -3.21 -16.50 14.87
C ASP A 79 -3.49 -15.88 16.25
N VAL A 80 -3.79 -14.59 16.29
CA VAL A 80 -4.22 -13.96 17.52
C VAL A 80 -5.68 -14.36 17.77
N PHE A 81 -5.92 -15.64 18.05
CA PHE A 81 -7.12 -16.06 18.75
C PHE A 81 -6.96 -15.62 20.20
N VAL A 82 -7.34 -14.38 20.50
CA VAL A 82 -7.63 -14.01 21.88
C VAL A 82 -8.94 -14.72 22.24
N THR A 83 -8.84 -15.92 22.82
CA THR A 83 -9.94 -16.45 23.63
C THR A 83 -9.92 -15.72 24.97
N ASP A 84 -10.31 -14.44 24.97
CA ASP A 84 -10.64 -13.73 26.18
C ASP A 84 -12.10 -13.30 26.10
N THR A 85 -12.96 -14.10 26.75
CA THR A 85 -14.38 -13.82 26.93
C THR A 85 -14.66 -12.70 27.92
N SER A 86 -13.64 -12.02 28.46
CA SER A 86 -13.85 -11.09 29.57
C SER A 86 -13.74 -9.59 29.27
N HIS A 87 -13.11 -9.11 28.18
CA HIS A 87 -12.97 -7.65 27.96
C HIS A 87 -12.92 -7.21 26.47
N PRO A 88 -13.82 -6.31 26.01
CA PRO A 88 -13.83 -5.79 24.64
C PRO A 88 -12.88 -4.60 24.55
N LYS A 89 -11.58 -4.83 24.29
CA LYS A 89 -10.64 -3.72 24.09
C LYS A 89 -9.77 -3.92 22.86
N ALA A 90 -10.04 -3.03 21.90
CA ALA A 90 -9.19 -2.60 20.81
C ALA A 90 -8.52 -3.73 20.02
N HIS A 91 -9.11 -4.03 18.86
CA HIS A 91 -8.40 -4.66 17.76
C HIS A 91 -7.17 -3.82 17.41
N ASN A 92 -6.05 -4.09 18.09
CA ASN A 92 -4.74 -3.62 17.67
C ASN A 92 -4.39 -4.41 16.42
N TYR A 93 -4.96 -4.01 15.28
CA TYR A 93 -4.45 -4.37 13.97
C TYR A 93 -2.98 -3.94 13.96
N ARG A 94 -2.08 -4.87 14.30
CA ARG A 94 -0.64 -4.63 14.30
C ARG A 94 -0.31 -4.14 12.90
N GLN A 95 -0.12 -2.82 12.78
CA GLN A 95 0.37 -2.21 11.56
C GLN A 95 1.65 -2.96 11.20
N PHE A 96 1.64 -3.61 10.04
CA PHE A 96 2.78 -4.34 9.51
C PHE A 96 4.04 -3.45 9.59
N PRO A 97 5.22 -3.98 9.96
CA PRO A 97 6.39 -3.19 10.36
C PRO A 97 7.14 -2.64 9.15
N TYR A 98 6.49 -1.77 8.38
CA TYR A 98 7.11 -1.07 7.27
C TYR A 98 7.01 0.43 7.42
N VAL A 99 8.07 1.10 6.98
CA VAL A 99 8.15 2.55 6.89
C VAL A 99 8.38 2.92 5.43
N PHE A 100 7.65 3.91 4.93
CA PHE A 100 7.85 4.38 3.57
C PHE A 100 7.91 5.91 3.48
N LYS A 101 8.60 6.38 2.45
CA LYS A 101 8.62 7.76 1.98
C LYS A 101 8.28 7.76 0.49
N ILE A 102 7.53 8.78 0.08
CA ILE A 102 7.17 9.01 -1.32
C ILE A 102 7.68 10.39 -1.73
N SER A 103 8.12 10.50 -2.98
CA SER A 103 8.50 11.76 -3.61
C SER A 103 8.14 11.72 -5.10
N ASN A 104 8.06 12.89 -5.72
CA ASN A 104 7.84 13.04 -7.15
C ASN A 104 8.64 14.19 -7.74
#